data_AF-A0A925V346-F1
#
_entry.id   AF-A0A925V346-F1
#
_cell.length_a   1.000
_cell.length_b   1.000
_cell.length_c   1.000
_cell.angle_alpha   90.00
_cell.angle_beta   90.00
_cell.angle_gamma   90.00
#
_symmetry.space_group_name_H-M   'P 1'
#
loop_
_entity.id
_entity.type
_entity.pdbx_description
1 polymer ?
#
loop_
_entity_poly.entity_id
_entity_poly.type
_entity_poly.pdbx_seq_one_letter_code
_entity_poly.pdbx_strand_id
1 'polypeptide(L)'
;MKRLLSIVLLLVACAPRGPSAHRLHVVDGETVHSTPPSTSAYAAYLRCRLALDAEPPRLDEAHAHIEAALAADARDPHLWTVRAEIDALQGHGNQALASLRRAFALSPNYPPAKALAARLGNGPISAARTTK
;
A
#
# COMPACT_ATOMS: atom_id res chain seq x y z
N MET A 1 37.84 -30.15 36.68
CA MET A 1 36.88 -30.76 35.72
C MET A 1 35.62 -31.14 36.48
N LYS A 2 34.44 -30.72 36.04
CA LYS A 2 33.14 -30.66 36.75
C LYS A 2 32.93 -29.32 37.49
N ARG A 3 31.72 -28.76 37.35
CA ARG A 3 31.27 -27.40 37.72
C ARG A 3 31.48 -26.36 36.62
N LEU A 4 30.58 -26.38 35.64
CA LEU A 4 30.11 -25.21 34.87
C LEU A 4 29.16 -25.63 33.74
N LEU A 5 28.88 -26.94 33.61
CA LEU A 5 27.82 -27.55 32.80
C LEU A 5 26.40 -27.33 33.40
N SER A 6 26.09 -26.13 33.88
CA SER A 6 24.78 -25.85 34.51
C SER A 6 24.14 -24.53 34.08
N ILE A 7 24.76 -23.76 33.17
CA ILE A 7 24.23 -22.44 32.77
C ILE A 7 23.45 -22.49 31.43
N VAL A 8 23.43 -23.63 30.73
CA VAL A 8 22.78 -23.74 29.40
C VAL A 8 21.25 -23.95 29.49
N LEU A 9 20.68 -24.17 30.69
CA LEU A 9 19.28 -24.63 30.83
C LEU A 9 18.27 -23.55 31.31
N LEU A 10 18.38 -22.29 30.87
CA LEU A 10 17.44 -21.24 31.31
C LEU A 10 16.87 -20.31 30.20
N LEU A 11 17.17 -20.54 28.92
CA LEU A 11 16.78 -19.59 27.85
C LEU A 11 15.48 -19.90 27.09
N VAL A 12 14.66 -20.87 27.53
CA VAL A 12 13.49 -21.35 26.73
C VAL A 12 12.13 -20.91 27.27
N ALA A 13 12.06 -19.94 28.20
CA ALA A 13 10.80 -19.65 28.91
C ALA A 13 9.94 -18.49 28.35
N CYS A 14 10.39 -17.69 27.38
CA CYS A 14 9.60 -16.54 26.91
C CYS A 14 9.58 -16.40 25.39
N ALA A 15 9.06 -17.41 24.69
CA ALA A 15 8.55 -17.20 23.33
C ALA A 15 7.02 -17.01 23.44
N PRO A 16 6.45 -15.86 23.06
CA PRO A 16 5.00 -15.70 23.01
C PRO A 16 4.44 -16.66 21.95
N ARG A 17 3.76 -17.74 22.37
CA ARG A 17 3.19 -18.79 21.50
C ARG A 17 1.77 -18.46 21.01
N GLY A 18 1.41 -17.18 20.88
CA GLY A 18 0.10 -16.75 20.41
C GLY A 18 0.20 -15.64 19.36
N PRO A 19 -0.79 -15.53 18.44
CA PRO A 19 -0.88 -14.34 17.58
C PRO A 19 -0.95 -13.09 18.45
N SER A 20 -0.24 -12.03 18.04
CA SER A 20 -0.29 -10.74 18.74
C SER A 20 -1.75 -10.30 18.90
N ALA A 21 -2.15 -9.94 20.12
CA ALA A 21 -3.53 -9.54 20.44
C ALA A 21 -4.03 -8.41 19.52
N HIS A 22 -3.12 -7.59 18.98
CA HIS A 22 -3.41 -6.54 18.00
C HIS A 22 -3.85 -7.02 16.61
N ARG A 23 -3.84 -8.33 16.33
CA ARG A 23 -4.26 -8.91 15.05
C ARG A 23 -5.62 -9.61 15.13
N LEU A 24 -6.19 -9.74 16.33
CA LEU A 24 -7.47 -10.38 16.56
C LEU A 24 -8.54 -9.29 16.71
N HIS A 25 -9.51 -9.30 15.81
CA HIS A 25 -10.68 -8.42 15.89
C HIS A 25 -11.93 -9.26 15.90
N VAL A 26 -12.87 -8.96 16.79
CA VAL A 26 -14.18 -9.61 16.76
C VAL A 26 -15.08 -8.78 15.84
N VAL A 27 -15.51 -9.37 14.72
CA VAL A 27 -16.48 -8.79 13.80
C VAL A 27 -17.68 -9.73 13.77
N ASP A 28 -18.86 -9.22 14.15
CA ASP A 28 -20.11 -10.01 14.23
C ASP A 28 -20.02 -11.27 15.11
N GLY A 29 -19.18 -11.25 16.15
CA GLY A 29 -18.97 -12.38 17.07
C GLY A 29 -17.91 -13.39 16.60
N GLU A 30 -17.38 -13.24 15.39
CA GLU A 30 -16.28 -14.06 14.88
C GLU A 30 -14.93 -13.39 15.08
N THR A 31 -13.92 -14.18 15.51
CA THR A 31 -12.54 -13.68 15.62
C THR A 31 -11.90 -13.67 14.24
N VAL A 32 -11.83 -12.49 13.64
CA VAL A 32 -11.19 -12.22 12.35
C VAL A 32 -9.74 -11.81 12.58
N HIS A 33 -8.83 -12.49 11.86
CA HIS A 33 -7.44 -12.09 11.81
C HIS A 33 -7.26 -11.04 10.69
N SER A 34 -7.04 -9.78 11.06
CA SER A 34 -6.65 -8.75 10.09
C SER A 34 -5.14 -8.56 10.14
N THR A 35 -4.49 -8.61 8.99
CA THR A 35 -3.08 -8.24 8.93
C THR A 35 -3.04 -6.71 8.87
N PRO A 36 -2.55 -6.01 9.90
CA PRO A 36 -2.48 -4.57 9.86
C PRO A 36 -1.58 -4.15 8.70
N PRO A 37 -1.90 -3.04 8.00
CA PRO A 37 -1.04 -2.53 6.94
C PRO A 37 0.35 -2.24 7.52
N SER A 38 1.37 -2.29 6.67
CA SER A 38 2.72 -1.89 7.06
C SER A 38 2.68 -0.48 7.65
N THR A 39 3.14 -0.32 8.89
CA THR A 39 3.08 0.98 9.60
C THR A 39 3.90 2.05 8.87
N SER A 40 5.05 1.68 8.32
CA SER A 40 5.87 2.57 7.49
C SER A 40 5.20 2.90 6.16
N ALA A 41 4.56 1.92 5.51
CA ALA A 41 3.81 2.16 4.28
C ALA A 41 2.65 3.12 4.53
N TYR A 42 1.89 2.90 5.61
CA TYR A 42 0.77 3.75 5.98
C TYR A 42 1.20 5.19 6.30
N ALA A 43 2.29 5.37 7.05
CA ALA A 43 2.84 6.71 7.33
C ALA A 43 3.28 7.45 6.06
N ALA A 44 3.95 6.75 5.13
CA ALA A 44 4.34 7.32 3.85
C ALA A 44 3.11 7.66 2.99
N TYR A 45 2.10 6.78 2.95
CA TYR A 45 0.83 7.02 2.29
C TYR A 45 0.09 8.26 2.84
N LEU A 46 0.05 8.46 4.16
CA LEU A 46 -0.56 9.65 4.74
C LEU A 46 0.15 10.93 4.31
N ARG A 47 1.48 10.94 4.29
CA ARG A 47 2.26 12.09 3.78
C ARG A 47 2.00 12.33 2.29
N CYS A 48 1.87 11.26 1.51
CA CYS A 48 1.46 11.34 0.11
C CYS A 48 0.09 12.02 -0.04
N ARG A 49 -0.91 11.61 0.76
CA ARG A 49 -2.25 12.21 0.73
C ARG A 49 -2.24 13.68 1.12
N LEU A 50 -1.51 14.05 2.17
CA LEU A 50 -1.35 15.45 2.57
C LEU A 50 -0.71 16.30 1.46
N ALA A 51 0.25 15.76 0.71
CA ALA A 51 0.85 16.46 -0.41
C ALA A 51 -0.11 16.63 -1.61
N LEU A 52 -0.97 15.64 -1.87
CA LEU A 52 -2.02 15.70 -2.89
C LEU A 52 -3.14 16.69 -2.54
N ASP A 53 -3.54 16.73 -1.28
CA ASP A 53 -4.64 17.57 -0.78
C ASP A 53 -4.19 19.02 -0.49
N ALA A 54 -2.90 19.35 -0.70
CA ALA A 54 -2.37 20.70 -0.58
C ALA A 54 -2.89 21.62 -1.72
N GLU A 55 -2.85 22.94 -1.49
CA GLU A 55 -3.25 23.94 -2.48
C GLU A 55 -2.08 24.91 -2.78
N PRO A 56 -1.45 24.85 -3.98
CA PRO A 56 -1.69 23.85 -5.02
C PRO A 56 -1.12 22.45 -4.65
N PRO A 57 -1.58 21.36 -5.29
CA PRO A 57 -1.06 20.02 -5.05
C PRO A 57 0.45 19.91 -5.28
N ARG A 58 1.16 19.31 -4.33
CA ARG A 58 2.61 19.14 -4.37
C ARG A 58 2.96 17.77 -4.96
N LEU A 59 2.78 17.64 -6.28
CA LEU A 59 2.81 16.34 -6.97
C LEU A 59 4.15 15.60 -6.86
N ASP A 60 5.28 16.30 -6.86
CA ASP A 60 6.61 15.67 -6.73
C ASP A 60 6.83 15.06 -5.34
N GLU A 61 6.36 15.74 -4.29
CA GLU A 61 6.41 15.23 -2.93
C GLU A 61 5.44 14.05 -2.75
N ALA A 62 4.24 14.14 -3.33
CA ALA A 62 3.30 13.02 -3.36
C ALA A 62 3.91 11.79 -4.06
N HIS A 63 4.58 12.00 -5.20
CA HIS A 63 5.26 10.92 -5.92
C HIS A 63 6.39 10.30 -5.06
N ALA A 64 7.23 11.10 -4.42
CA ALA A 64 8.27 10.59 -3.53
C ALA A 64 7.71 9.77 -2.37
N HIS A 65 6.61 10.23 -1.76
CA HIS A 65 5.96 9.53 -0.65
C HIS A 65 5.25 8.24 -1.08
N ILE A 66 4.63 8.19 -2.27
CA ILE A 66 4.00 6.95 -2.74
C ILE A 66 5.04 5.88 -3.09
N GLU A 67 6.19 6.27 -3.65
CA GLU A 67 7.30 5.34 -3.90
C GLU A 67 7.84 4.76 -2.58
N ALA A 68 7.97 5.57 -1.53
CA ALA A 68 8.34 5.10 -0.20
C ALA A 68 7.29 4.13 0.40
N ALA A 69 6.00 4.40 0.18
CA ALA A 69 4.93 3.50 0.62
C ALA A 69 4.99 2.15 -0.13
N LEU A 70 5.20 2.17 -1.44
CA LEU A 70 5.35 0.97 -2.28
C LEU A 70 6.61 0.17 -1.96
N ALA A 71 7.72 0.83 -1.60
CA ALA A 71 8.92 0.16 -1.12
C ALA A 71 8.66 -0.63 0.17
N ALA A 72 7.74 -0.13 1.02
CA ALA A 72 7.36 -0.78 2.27
C ALA A 72 6.26 -1.84 2.09
N ASP A 73 5.34 -1.66 1.15
CA ASP A 73 4.28 -2.64 0.83
C ASP A 73 3.86 -2.60 -0.65
N ALA A 74 4.63 -3.26 -1.52
CA ALA A 74 4.29 -3.35 -2.93
C ALA A 74 3.10 -4.28 -3.25
N ARG A 75 2.50 -4.94 -2.25
CA ARG A 75 1.40 -5.90 -2.43
C ARG A 75 0.03 -5.27 -2.19
N ASP A 76 -0.03 -4.04 -1.70
CA ASP A 76 -1.27 -3.29 -1.54
C ASP A 76 -1.72 -2.68 -2.89
N PRO A 77 -2.85 -3.12 -3.47
CA PRO A 77 -3.39 -2.53 -4.70
C PRO A 77 -3.79 -1.06 -4.56
N HIS A 78 -4.04 -0.57 -3.33
CA HIS A 78 -4.35 0.83 -3.07
C HIS A 78 -3.18 1.74 -3.43
N LEU A 79 -1.97 1.38 -3.00
CA LEU A 79 -0.78 2.20 -3.23
C LEU A 79 -0.45 2.34 -4.72
N TRP A 80 -0.64 1.27 -5.50
CA TRP A 80 -0.53 1.32 -6.97
C TRP A 80 -1.62 2.19 -7.61
N THR A 81 -2.83 2.19 -7.04
CA THR A 81 -3.93 3.06 -7.51
C THR A 81 -3.61 4.53 -7.25
N VAL A 82 -3.05 4.86 -6.09
CA VAL A 82 -2.66 6.23 -5.73
C VAL A 82 -1.48 6.70 -6.59
N ARG A 83 -0.49 5.83 -6.85
CA ARG A 83 0.60 6.12 -7.80
C ARG A 83 0.04 6.46 -9.19
N ALA A 84 -0.96 5.70 -9.65
CA ALA A 84 -1.60 5.97 -10.93
C ALA A 84 -2.31 7.34 -10.98
N GLU A 85 -2.95 7.75 -9.89
CA GLU A 85 -3.56 9.06 -9.77
C GLU A 85 -2.52 10.17 -9.85
N ILE A 86 -1.40 10.04 -9.13
CA ILE A 86 -0.29 11.00 -9.16
C ILE A 86 0.30 11.10 -10.57
N ASP A 87 0.61 9.97 -11.20
CA ASP A 87 1.12 9.91 -12.57
C ASP A 87 0.16 10.61 -13.54
N ALA A 88 -1.15 10.42 -13.39
CA ALA A 88 -2.16 11.05 -14.24
C ALA A 88 -2.25 12.57 -14.01
N LEU A 89 -2.18 13.03 -12.76
CA LEU A 89 -2.15 14.46 -12.41
C LEU A 89 -0.89 15.15 -12.93
N GLN A 90 0.24 14.45 -12.98
CA GLN A 90 1.49 14.94 -13.59
C GLN A 90 1.47 14.89 -15.14
N GLY A 91 0.42 14.34 -15.76
CA GLY A 91 0.31 14.19 -17.22
C GLY A 91 1.02 12.95 -17.78
N HIS A 92 1.56 12.08 -16.92
CA HIS A 92 2.27 10.86 -17.29
C HIS A 92 1.32 9.67 -17.53
N GLY A 93 0.42 9.78 -18.50
CA GLY A 93 -0.65 8.80 -18.72
C GLY A 93 -0.20 7.34 -18.92
N ASN A 94 0.96 7.11 -19.54
CA ASN A 94 1.50 5.75 -19.72
C ASN A 94 1.90 5.12 -18.37
N GLN A 95 2.49 5.90 -17.46
CA GLN A 95 2.88 5.45 -16.12
C GLN A 95 1.63 5.19 -15.27
N ALA A 96 0.61 6.06 -15.39
CA ALA A 96 -0.68 5.87 -14.73
C ALA A 96 -1.33 4.53 -15.11
N LEU A 97 -1.34 4.19 -16.40
CA LEU A 97 -1.86 2.91 -16.89
C LEU A 97 -1.03 1.71 -16.43
N ALA A 98 0.29 1.85 -16.36
CA ALA A 98 1.16 0.80 -15.83
C ALA A 98 0.89 0.54 -14.33
N SER A 99 0.74 1.60 -13.54
CA SER A 99 0.36 1.55 -12.13
C SER A 99 -1.02 0.89 -11.94
N LEU A 100 -2.03 1.26 -12.74
CA LEU A 100 -3.35 0.62 -12.71
C LEU A 100 -3.29 -0.88 -13.08
N ARG A 101 -2.50 -1.25 -14.09
CA ARG A 101 -2.28 -2.67 -14.43
C ARG A 101 -1.72 -3.43 -13.23
N ARG A 102 -0.82 -2.82 -12.47
CA ARG A 102 -0.25 -3.45 -11.29
C ARG A 102 -1.28 -3.60 -10.17
N ALA A 103 -2.13 -2.61 -9.94
CA ALA A 103 -3.25 -2.71 -9.01
C ALA A 103 -4.22 -3.86 -9.38
N PHE A 104 -4.61 -3.97 -10.66
CA PHE A 104 -5.49 -5.05 -11.13
C PHE A 104 -4.84 -6.43 -11.11
N ALA A 105 -3.52 -6.52 -11.28
CA ALA A 105 -2.80 -7.78 -11.13
C ALA A 105 -2.83 -8.30 -9.68
N LEU A 106 -2.87 -7.40 -8.69
CA LEU A 106 -2.98 -7.74 -7.27
C LEU A 106 -4.42 -8.01 -6.86
N SER A 107 -5.37 -7.21 -7.35
CA SER A 107 -6.80 -7.37 -7.10
C SER A 107 -7.61 -6.95 -8.32
N PRO A 108 -8.05 -7.92 -9.16
CA PRO A 108 -8.76 -7.63 -10.41
C PRO A 108 -10.05 -6.83 -10.23
N ASN A 109 -10.69 -6.96 -9.07
CA ASN A 109 -11.95 -6.30 -8.74
C ASN A 109 -11.80 -5.11 -7.80
N TYR A 110 -10.59 -4.57 -7.63
CA TYR A 110 -10.34 -3.47 -6.70
C TYR A 110 -11.14 -2.21 -7.06
N PRO A 111 -12.15 -1.82 -6.25
CA PRO A 111 -13.09 -0.75 -6.64
C PRO A 111 -12.42 0.62 -6.88
N PRO A 112 -11.45 1.08 -6.05
CA PRO A 112 -10.77 2.35 -6.30
C PRO A 112 -10.03 2.38 -7.64
N ALA A 113 -9.35 1.29 -8.02
CA ALA A 113 -8.68 1.20 -9.32
C ALA A 113 -9.67 1.24 -10.49
N LYS A 114 -10.83 0.58 -10.36
CA LYS A 114 -11.89 0.64 -11.38
C LYS A 114 -12.45 2.05 -11.55
N ALA A 115 -12.73 2.74 -10.43
CA ALA A 115 -13.23 4.10 -10.45
C ALA A 115 -12.23 5.06 -11.10
N LEU A 116 -10.94 4.95 -10.76
CA LEU A 116 -9.88 5.74 -11.38
C LEU A 116 -9.76 5.43 -12.88
N ALA A 117 -9.72 4.14 -13.27
CA ALA A 117 -9.62 3.74 -14.67
C ALA A 117 -10.79 4.27 -15.52
N ALA A 118 -12.02 4.23 -14.99
CA ALA A 118 -13.19 4.81 -15.65
C ALA A 118 -13.04 6.33 -15.84
N ARG A 119 -12.58 7.04 -14.80
CA ARG A 119 -12.31 8.49 -14.88
C ARG A 119 -11.23 8.82 -15.93
N LEU A 120 -10.14 8.07 -15.98
CA LEU A 120 -9.06 8.28 -16.95
C LEU A 120 -9.46 7.87 -18.38
N GLY A 121 -10.27 6.81 -18.53
CA GLY A 121 -10.82 6.35 -19.81
C GLY A 121 -11.88 7.27 -20.41
N ASN A 122 -12.53 8.09 -19.59
CA ASN A 122 -13.41 9.18 -20.03
C ASN A 122 -12.69 10.54 -20.11
N GLY A 123 -11.41 10.58 -19.74
CA GLY A 123 -10.59 11.79 -19.66
C GLY A 123 -9.62 11.98 -20.85
N PRO A 124 -8.74 12.99 -20.80
CA PRO A 124 -7.87 13.39 -21.93
C PRO A 124 -6.90 12.30 -22.42
N ILE A 125 -6.57 11.32 -21.56
CA ILE A 125 -5.70 10.19 -21.92
C ILE A 125 -6.40 9.25 -22.94
N SER A 126 -7.73 9.19 -22.94
CA SER A 126 -8.50 8.43 -23.91
C SER A 126 -8.54 9.09 -25.28
N ALA A 127 -8.68 10.42 -25.33
CA ALA A 127 -8.64 11.21 -26.56
C ALA A 127 -7.28 11.12 -27.28
N ALA A 128 -6.19 10.99 -26.52
CA ALA A 128 -4.85 10.76 -27.07
C ALA A 128 -4.64 9.34 -27.64
N ARG A 129 -5.51 8.38 -27.31
CA ARG A 129 -5.42 6.98 -27.79
C ARG A 129 -6.15 6.78 -29.13
N THR A 130 -7.11 7.63 -29.45
CA THR A 130 -7.97 7.50 -30.66
C THR A 130 -7.40 8.16 -31.92
N THR A 131 -6.25 8.84 -31.84
CA THR A 131 -5.64 9.57 -32.97
C THR A 131 -4.59 8.77 -33.74
N LYS A 132 -4.65 7.43 -33.71
CA LYS A 132 -3.77 6.56 -34.49
C LYS A 132 -4.53 5.78 -35.54
#